data_AF-A0A8C5WWY6-F1
#
_entry.id   AF-A0A8C5WWY6-F1
#
_cell.length_a   1.000
_cell.length_b   1.000
_cell.length_c   1.000
_cell.angle_alpha   90.00
_cell.angle_beta   90.00
_cell.angle_gamma   90.00
#
_symmetry.space_group_name_H-M   'P 1'
#
loop_
_entity.id
_entity.type
_entity.pdbx_description
1 polymer ?
#
loop_
_entity_poly.entity_id
_entity_poly.type
_entity_poly.pdbx_seq_one_letter_code
_entity_poly.pdbx_strand_id
1 'polypeptide(L)'
;MDSQRKKKRTGFTIGLLFLSGGIEYAVILPTIWAYLQKLNAEPYYLGLALSAFSFAGLITGPFFGYWSDRTHRTKGSIMFANLFQIAGNFMYFVGGSKWMLLSSRLVAGVGTGAGASIFGYLTRSTTSQERSKVFAAVMACRQVGLLIGPACNLFLRLCNFHLGPFVVNKFTSPGLFMCLVWILLQIIVMVMYYDIQPPTHTARSVSAVQWDALEDEQKPLIGHEGRQGAATEGSCYGSTLVGPPQPSLGDECRYVPNGHLADEESAGEDKNPFHQFSSVKEYLREEVVVLLTAQFITLFNQTALETMVTPITQKYLNFGELENSIMYFLCGVEVRVKRGDTVTEQGVC
;
A
#
# COMPACT_ATOMS: atom_id res chain seq x y z
N MET A 1 -19.00 -11.11 18.95
CA MET A 1 -18.11 -12.14 18.37
C MET A 1 -17.99 -12.06 16.85
N ASP A 2 -19.01 -11.59 16.11
CA ASP A 2 -18.97 -11.57 14.64
C ASP A 2 -18.02 -10.55 14.01
N SER A 3 -17.84 -9.37 14.63
CA SER A 3 -16.92 -8.33 14.10
C SER A 3 -15.46 -8.80 14.07
N GLN A 4 -15.01 -9.49 15.12
CA GLN A 4 -13.65 -10.07 15.18
C GLN A 4 -13.44 -11.17 14.13
N ARG A 5 -14.45 -12.01 13.88
CA ARG A 5 -14.40 -13.01 12.80
C ARG A 5 -14.31 -12.36 11.42
N LYS A 6 -15.09 -11.31 11.17
CA LYS A 6 -15.02 -10.54 9.91
C LYS A 6 -13.64 -9.89 9.72
N LYS A 7 -13.07 -9.27 10.76
CA LYS A 7 -11.72 -8.68 10.72
C LYS A 7 -10.65 -9.71 10.37
N LYS A 8 -10.69 -10.90 10.98
CA LYS A 8 -9.77 -12.00 10.66
C LYS A 8 -9.93 -12.48 9.20
N ARG A 9 -11.16 -12.61 8.70
CA ARG A 9 -11.43 -13.02 7.31
C ARG A 9 -10.93 -11.98 6.29
N THR A 10 -11.16 -10.69 6.54
CA THR A 10 -10.65 -9.61 5.68
C THR A 10 -9.11 -9.58 5.68
N GLY A 11 -8.48 -9.68 6.86
CA GLY A 11 -7.01 -9.73 6.97
C GLY A 11 -6.40 -10.94 6.25
N PHE A 12 -7.00 -12.12 6.39
CA PHE A 12 -6.59 -13.33 5.65
C PHE A 12 -6.72 -13.14 4.13
N THR A 13 -7.82 -12.54 3.68
CA THR A 13 -8.05 -12.24 2.26
C THR A 13 -7.01 -11.29 1.70
N ILE A 14 -6.64 -10.24 2.44
CA ILE A 14 -5.57 -9.30 2.05
C ILE A 14 -4.22 -10.01 1.97
N GLY A 15 -3.91 -10.87 2.94
CA GLY A 15 -2.70 -11.70 2.90
C GLY A 15 -2.64 -12.59 1.65
N LEU A 16 -3.76 -13.22 1.28
CA LEU A 16 -3.86 -14.02 0.06
C LEU A 16 -3.67 -13.19 -1.21
N LEU A 17 -4.26 -12.00 -1.31
CA LEU A 17 -4.07 -11.11 -2.48
C LEU A 17 -2.59 -10.76 -2.69
N PHE A 18 -1.88 -10.41 -1.62
CA PHE A 18 -0.45 -10.08 -1.69
C PHE A 18 0.42 -11.31 -1.96
N LEU A 19 0.09 -12.45 -1.35
CA LEU A 19 0.73 -13.74 -1.63
C LEU A 19 0.63 -14.09 -3.12
N SER A 20 -0.57 -14.07 -3.68
CA SER A 20 -0.80 -14.37 -5.09
C SER A 20 -0.16 -13.35 -6.03
N GLY A 21 -0.12 -12.08 -5.66
CA GLY A 21 0.64 -11.07 -6.42
C GLY A 21 2.16 -11.31 -6.40
N GLY A 22 2.70 -11.91 -5.34
CA GLY A 22 4.08 -12.38 -5.29
C GLY A 22 4.32 -13.60 -6.19
N ILE A 23 3.42 -14.59 -6.12
CA ILE A 23 3.45 -15.78 -6.99
C ILE A 23 3.40 -15.35 -8.46
N GLU A 24 2.50 -14.44 -8.83
CA GLU A 24 2.37 -13.94 -10.21
C GLU A 24 3.69 -13.40 -10.74
N TYR A 25 4.33 -12.52 -9.97
CA TYR A 25 5.57 -11.89 -10.40
C TYR A 25 6.67 -12.93 -10.62
N ALA A 26 6.87 -13.83 -9.66
CA ALA A 26 7.91 -14.85 -9.73
C ALA A 26 7.64 -15.95 -10.77
N VAL A 27 6.37 -16.23 -11.06
CA VAL A 27 5.96 -17.16 -12.12
C VAL A 27 6.19 -16.54 -13.50
N ILE A 28 5.75 -15.29 -13.70
CA ILE A 28 5.74 -14.66 -15.03
C ILE A 28 7.12 -14.20 -15.47
N LEU A 29 8.00 -13.74 -14.55
CA LEU A 29 9.31 -13.20 -14.89
C LEU A 29 10.21 -14.16 -15.73
N PRO A 30 10.45 -15.42 -15.32
CA PRO A 30 11.25 -16.34 -16.13
C PRO A 30 10.52 -16.80 -17.41
N THR A 31 9.19 -16.98 -17.34
CA THR A 31 8.41 -17.46 -18.48
C THR A 31 8.29 -16.40 -19.58
N ILE A 32 8.07 -15.13 -19.24
CA ILE A 32 7.92 -14.05 -20.24
C ILE A 32 9.21 -13.88 -21.04
N TRP A 33 10.37 -14.02 -20.39
CA TRP A 33 11.66 -14.05 -21.08
C TRP A 33 11.72 -15.21 -22.10
N ALA A 34 11.42 -16.43 -21.66
CA ALA A 34 11.43 -17.60 -22.54
C ALA A 34 10.40 -17.49 -23.69
N TYR A 35 9.24 -16.87 -23.42
CA TYR A 35 8.20 -16.62 -24.42
C TYR A 35 8.66 -15.59 -25.45
N LEU A 36 9.28 -14.49 -25.02
CA LEU A 36 9.84 -13.46 -25.91
C LEU A 36 10.94 -14.05 -26.81
N GLN A 37 11.79 -14.92 -26.28
CA GLN A 37 12.80 -15.65 -27.08
C GLN A 37 12.15 -16.53 -28.15
N LYS A 38 11.08 -17.26 -27.83
CA LYS A 38 10.32 -18.05 -28.81
C LYS A 38 9.73 -17.19 -29.94
N LEU A 39 9.38 -15.95 -29.64
CA LEU A 39 8.84 -14.99 -30.61
C LEU A 39 9.93 -14.19 -31.37
N ASN A 40 11.21 -14.55 -31.22
CA ASN A 40 12.37 -13.82 -31.76
C ASN A 40 12.34 -12.32 -31.38
N ALA A 41 11.88 -11.99 -30.17
CA ALA A 41 11.86 -10.62 -29.68
C ALA A 41 13.23 -10.22 -29.11
N GLU A 42 13.58 -8.94 -29.29
CA GLU A 42 14.83 -8.39 -28.78
C GLU A 42 14.83 -8.32 -27.25
N PRO A 43 16.00 -8.42 -26.58
CA PRO A 43 16.08 -8.47 -25.12
C PRO A 43 15.43 -7.29 -24.38
N TYR A 44 15.40 -6.10 -24.98
CA TYR A 44 14.78 -4.92 -24.35
C TYR A 44 13.27 -5.05 -24.18
N TYR A 45 12.58 -5.95 -24.91
CA TYR A 45 11.15 -6.18 -24.73
C TYR A 45 10.82 -6.72 -23.34
N LEU A 46 11.75 -7.43 -22.68
CA LEU A 46 11.59 -7.85 -21.29
C LEU A 46 11.47 -6.64 -20.37
N GLY A 47 12.40 -5.70 -20.50
CA GLY A 47 12.38 -4.44 -19.75
C GLY A 47 11.11 -3.62 -20.04
N LEU A 48 10.70 -3.51 -21.31
CA LEU A 48 9.45 -2.84 -21.68
C LEU A 48 8.23 -3.50 -21.03
N ALA A 49 8.16 -4.83 -21.01
CA ALA A 49 7.02 -5.54 -20.42
C ALA A 49 6.89 -5.34 -18.91
N LEU A 50 8.01 -5.32 -18.19
CA LEU A 50 8.03 -5.05 -16.74
C LEU A 50 7.75 -3.59 -16.42
N SER A 51 8.35 -2.67 -17.19
CA SER A 51 8.07 -1.23 -17.06
C SER A 51 6.62 -0.92 -17.35
N ALA A 52 6.02 -1.54 -18.37
CA ALA A 52 4.61 -1.38 -18.69
C ALA A 52 3.69 -1.79 -17.54
N PHE A 53 3.97 -2.93 -16.90
CA PHE A 53 3.22 -3.39 -15.72
C PHE A 53 3.28 -2.37 -14.57
N SER A 54 4.48 -1.92 -14.22
CA SER A 54 4.69 -0.94 -13.15
C SER A 54 4.12 0.44 -13.49
N PHE A 55 4.21 0.87 -14.75
CA PHE A 55 3.70 2.15 -15.23
C PHE A 55 2.18 2.21 -15.16
N ALA A 56 1.49 1.16 -15.60
CA ALA A 56 0.04 1.06 -15.46
C ALA A 56 -0.40 1.07 -13.99
N GLY A 57 0.32 0.37 -13.12
CA GLY A 57 0.09 0.39 -11.67
C GLY A 57 0.30 1.77 -11.04
N LEU A 58 1.37 2.47 -11.44
CA LEU A 58 1.67 3.83 -10.97
C LEU A 58 0.56 4.82 -11.33
N ILE A 59 0.09 4.79 -12.57
CA ILE A 59 -0.98 5.68 -13.02
C ILE A 59 -2.27 5.35 -12.30
N THR A 60 -2.62 4.07 -12.17
CA THR A 60 -3.93 3.65 -11.68
C THR A 60 -4.04 3.66 -10.15
N GLY A 61 -2.93 3.55 -9.43
CA GLY A 61 -2.88 3.56 -7.97
C GLY A 61 -3.61 4.76 -7.33
N PRO A 62 -3.31 6.02 -7.70
CA PRO A 62 -4.02 7.19 -7.20
C PRO A 62 -5.53 7.17 -7.50
N PHE A 63 -5.95 6.71 -8.70
CA PHE A 63 -7.37 6.62 -9.05
C PHE A 63 -8.11 5.63 -8.15
N PHE A 64 -7.55 4.43 -7.96
CA PHE A 64 -8.13 3.40 -7.09
C PHE A 64 -8.10 3.81 -5.61
N GLY A 65 -7.03 4.48 -5.17
CA GLY A 65 -6.93 5.07 -3.82
C GLY A 65 -8.05 6.07 -3.58
N TYR A 66 -8.14 7.10 -4.43
CA TYR A 66 -9.18 8.13 -4.35
C TYR A 66 -10.60 7.55 -4.41
N TRP A 67 -10.85 6.59 -5.30
CA TRP A 67 -12.15 5.94 -5.43
C TRP A 67 -12.55 5.16 -4.16
N SER A 68 -11.61 4.41 -3.59
CA SER A 68 -11.81 3.67 -2.33
C SER A 68 -12.05 4.60 -1.15
N ASP A 69 -11.33 5.72 -1.09
CA ASP A 69 -11.45 6.68 0.00
C ASP A 69 -12.78 7.41 -0.04
N ARG A 70 -13.22 7.85 -1.22
CA ARG A 70 -14.51 8.55 -1.39
C ARG A 70 -15.72 7.63 -1.19
N THR A 71 -15.64 6.39 -1.67
CA THR A 71 -16.79 5.47 -1.62
C THR A 71 -16.89 4.74 -0.28
N HIS A 72 -15.81 4.72 0.51
CA HIS A 72 -15.67 3.89 1.72
C HIS A 72 -15.97 2.39 1.49
N ARG A 73 -15.96 1.95 0.23
CA ARG A 73 -16.22 0.57 -0.21
C ARG A 73 -14.98 0.03 -0.91
N THR A 74 -13.96 -0.29 -0.12
CA THR A 74 -12.68 -0.81 -0.61
C THR A 74 -12.87 -2.12 -1.36
N LYS A 75 -13.84 -2.96 -0.96
CA LYS A 75 -14.20 -4.20 -1.67
C LYS A 75 -14.49 -3.98 -3.16
N GLY A 76 -15.28 -2.97 -3.51
CA GLY A 76 -15.67 -2.70 -4.90
C GLY A 76 -14.46 -2.34 -5.76
N SER A 77 -13.57 -1.51 -5.22
CA SER A 77 -12.30 -1.14 -5.86
C SER A 77 -11.43 -2.36 -6.15
N ILE A 78 -11.22 -3.23 -5.14
CA ILE A 78 -10.43 -4.47 -5.29
C ILE A 78 -11.05 -5.40 -6.33
N MET A 79 -12.37 -5.61 -6.28
CA MET A 79 -13.06 -6.48 -7.23
C MET A 79 -12.96 -5.96 -8.67
N PHE A 80 -13.02 -4.65 -8.89
CA PHE A 80 -12.87 -4.07 -10.22
C PHE A 80 -11.43 -4.21 -10.73
N ALA A 81 -10.44 -3.92 -9.90
CA ALA A 81 -9.03 -4.07 -10.26
C ALA A 81 -8.66 -5.54 -10.58
N ASN A 82 -9.17 -6.49 -9.81
CA ASN A 82 -8.98 -7.92 -10.07
C ASN A 82 -9.50 -8.35 -11.45
N LEU A 83 -10.55 -7.72 -11.99
CA LEU A 83 -11.02 -8.03 -13.36
C LEU A 83 -9.96 -7.70 -14.41
N PHE A 84 -9.22 -6.61 -14.23
CA PHE A 84 -8.08 -6.27 -15.11
C PHE A 84 -6.95 -7.27 -14.94
N GLN A 85 -6.70 -7.76 -13.73
CA GLN A 85 -5.71 -8.81 -13.49
C GLN A 85 -6.06 -10.12 -14.20
N ILE A 86 -7.34 -10.51 -14.16
CA ILE A 86 -7.87 -11.69 -14.87
C ILE A 86 -7.74 -11.47 -16.39
N ALA A 87 -8.19 -10.32 -16.89
CA ALA A 87 -8.12 -9.99 -18.31
C ALA A 87 -6.67 -9.98 -18.83
N GLY A 88 -5.75 -9.36 -18.11
CA GLY A 88 -4.34 -9.31 -18.46
C GLY A 88 -3.68 -10.69 -18.47
N ASN A 89 -3.97 -11.54 -17.48
CA ASN A 89 -3.44 -12.91 -17.47
C ASN A 89 -4.08 -13.81 -18.53
N PHE A 90 -5.35 -13.58 -18.87
CA PHE A 90 -5.98 -14.23 -20.01
C PHE A 90 -5.37 -13.79 -21.34
N MET A 91 -5.10 -12.49 -21.54
CA MET A 91 -4.39 -12.00 -22.73
C MET A 91 -2.98 -12.59 -22.86
N TYR A 92 -2.29 -12.78 -21.73
CA TYR A 92 -0.99 -13.47 -21.70
C TYR A 92 -1.12 -14.93 -22.16
N PHE A 93 -2.15 -15.63 -21.69
CA PHE A 93 -2.43 -17.02 -22.09
C PHE A 93 -2.72 -17.17 -23.59
N VAL A 94 -3.52 -16.27 -24.17
CA VAL A 94 -3.84 -16.26 -25.62
C VAL A 94 -2.61 -15.98 -26.47
N GLY A 95 -1.50 -15.52 -25.87
CA GLY A 95 -0.25 -15.06 -26.47
C GLY A 95 0.09 -15.58 -27.88
N GLY A 96 0.43 -14.64 -28.77
CA GLY A 96 0.80 -14.92 -30.16
C GLY A 96 1.75 -13.88 -30.76
N SER A 97 1.87 -12.71 -30.15
CA SER A 97 2.77 -11.62 -30.59
C SER A 97 3.38 -10.92 -29.38
N LYS A 98 4.60 -10.37 -29.56
CA LYS A 98 5.32 -9.60 -28.53
C LYS A 98 4.51 -8.39 -28.03
N TRP A 99 3.72 -7.76 -28.90
CA TRP A 99 2.83 -6.65 -28.54
C TRP A 99 1.62 -7.11 -27.71
N MET A 100 1.16 -8.34 -27.93
CA MET A 100 0.08 -8.91 -27.13
C MET A 100 0.57 -9.25 -25.71
N LEU A 101 1.82 -9.73 -25.59
CA LEU A 101 2.44 -9.90 -24.27
C LEU A 101 2.64 -8.55 -23.56
N LEU A 102 3.10 -7.52 -24.27
CA LEU A 102 3.25 -6.18 -23.69
C LEU A 102 1.92 -5.60 -23.20
N SER A 103 0.87 -5.66 -24.03
CA SER A 103 -0.48 -5.20 -23.65
C SER A 103 -1.07 -6.01 -22.51
N SER A 104 -0.82 -7.33 -22.45
CA SER A 104 -1.22 -8.17 -21.31
C SER A 104 -0.66 -7.65 -19.99
N ARG A 105 0.58 -7.14 -19.99
CA ARG A 105 1.25 -6.57 -18.81
C ARG A 105 0.71 -5.20 -18.45
N LEU A 106 0.38 -4.36 -19.44
CA LEU A 106 -0.32 -3.09 -19.18
C LEU A 106 -1.67 -3.33 -18.50
N VAL A 107 -2.48 -4.24 -19.05
CA VAL A 107 -3.81 -4.56 -18.52
C VAL A 107 -3.71 -5.18 -17.13
N ALA A 108 -2.81 -6.15 -16.92
CA ALA A 108 -2.55 -6.69 -15.59
C ALA A 108 -2.03 -5.61 -14.61
N GLY A 109 -1.21 -4.67 -15.09
CA GLY A 109 -0.69 -3.58 -14.26
C GLY A 109 -1.78 -2.67 -13.68
N VAL A 110 -2.89 -2.45 -14.40
CA VAL A 110 -4.06 -1.72 -13.88
C VAL A 110 -4.63 -2.37 -12.61
N GLY A 111 -4.60 -3.71 -12.54
CA GLY A 111 -5.08 -4.46 -11.38
C GLY A 111 -4.24 -4.22 -10.12
N THR A 112 -2.96 -3.90 -10.27
CA THR A 112 -2.08 -3.61 -9.12
C THR A 112 -2.43 -2.32 -8.39
N GLY A 113 -3.16 -1.40 -9.04
CA GLY A 113 -3.63 -0.15 -8.44
C GLY A 113 -4.49 -0.35 -7.20
N ALA A 114 -5.17 -1.49 -7.06
CA ALA A 114 -5.92 -1.84 -5.85
C ALA A 114 -5.05 -1.92 -4.58
N GLY A 115 -3.73 -2.06 -4.71
CA GLY A 115 -2.80 -1.97 -3.59
C GLY A 115 -2.96 -0.67 -2.80
N ALA A 116 -3.15 0.47 -3.49
CA ALA A 116 -3.39 1.75 -2.85
C ALA A 116 -4.67 1.76 -2.02
N SER A 117 -5.76 1.20 -2.56
CA SER A 117 -7.03 1.04 -1.84
C SER A 117 -6.89 0.15 -0.59
N ILE A 118 -6.11 -0.94 -0.70
CA ILE A 118 -5.88 -1.86 0.41
C ILE A 118 -5.07 -1.18 1.51
N PHE A 119 -4.00 -0.44 1.18
CA PHE A 119 -3.23 0.30 2.18
C PHE A 119 -4.07 1.39 2.84
N GLY A 120 -4.90 2.12 2.10
CA GLY A 120 -5.85 3.09 2.65
C GLY A 120 -6.90 2.46 3.57
N TYR A 121 -7.32 1.23 3.31
CA TYR A 121 -8.18 0.48 4.23
C TYR A 121 -7.43 0.03 5.50
N LEU A 122 -6.20 -0.47 5.35
CA LEU A 122 -5.39 -0.91 6.48
C LEU A 122 -5.03 0.26 7.39
N THR A 123 -4.69 1.44 6.87
CA THR A 123 -4.41 2.63 7.71
C THR A 123 -5.61 3.04 8.57
N ARG A 124 -6.83 2.91 8.03
CA ARG A 124 -8.10 3.23 8.73
C ARG A 124 -8.53 2.15 9.73
N SER A 125 -8.20 0.89 9.48
CA SER A 125 -8.64 -0.26 10.30
C SER A 125 -7.63 -0.72 11.35
N THR A 126 -6.41 -0.17 11.33
CA THR A 126 -5.32 -0.45 12.28
C THR A 126 -5.00 0.77 13.13
N THR A 127 -4.58 0.54 14.38
CA THR A 127 -4.07 1.60 15.25
C THR A 127 -2.64 1.98 14.85
N SER A 128 -2.18 3.17 15.22
CA SER A 128 -0.81 3.63 14.91
C SER A 128 0.29 2.68 15.40
N GLN A 129 0.06 1.99 16.53
CA GLN A 129 1.01 1.02 17.09
C GLN A 129 1.01 -0.33 16.34
N GLU A 130 -0.12 -0.74 15.76
CA GLU A 130 -0.24 -2.03 15.04
C GLU A 130 0.02 -1.90 13.53
N ARG A 131 -0.11 -0.70 12.97
CA ARG A 131 -0.02 -0.45 11.52
C ARG A 131 1.26 -1.00 10.91
N SER A 132 2.41 -0.71 11.51
CA SER A 132 3.71 -1.18 11.02
C SER A 132 3.80 -2.71 11.01
N LYS A 133 3.27 -3.38 12.05
CA LYS A 133 3.24 -4.84 12.13
C LYS A 133 2.34 -5.44 11.05
N VAL A 134 1.17 -4.84 10.80
CA VAL A 134 0.24 -5.30 9.76
C VAL A 134 0.83 -5.10 8.36
N PHE A 135 1.46 -3.95 8.10
CA PHE A 135 2.14 -3.70 6.82
C PHE A 135 3.29 -4.67 6.60
N ALA A 136 4.11 -4.91 7.63
CA ALA A 136 5.19 -5.90 7.58
C ALA A 136 4.65 -7.31 7.30
N ALA A 137 3.54 -7.72 7.94
CA ALA A 137 2.92 -9.01 7.70
C ALA A 137 2.41 -9.17 6.26
N VAL A 138 1.74 -8.14 5.72
CA VAL A 138 1.24 -8.15 4.34
C VAL A 138 2.39 -8.22 3.32
N MET A 139 3.47 -7.47 3.54
CA MET A 139 4.66 -7.54 2.69
C MET A 139 5.40 -8.87 2.83
N ALA A 140 5.43 -9.46 4.03
CA ALA A 140 5.97 -10.80 4.24
C ALA A 140 5.18 -11.86 3.46
N CYS A 141 3.83 -11.77 3.41
CA CYS A 141 3.00 -12.64 2.57
C CYS A 141 3.40 -12.53 1.09
N ARG A 142 3.62 -11.30 0.58
CA ARG A 142 4.11 -11.10 -0.80
C ARG A 142 5.46 -11.77 -1.03
N GLN A 143 6.40 -11.65 -0.08
CA GLN A 143 7.72 -12.25 -0.18
C GLN A 143 7.67 -13.79 -0.14
N VAL A 144 6.77 -14.37 0.65
CA VAL A 144 6.52 -15.82 0.64
C VAL A 144 6.00 -16.25 -0.73
N GLY A 145 5.12 -15.46 -1.35
CA GLY A 145 4.62 -15.74 -2.70
C GLY A 145 5.72 -15.75 -3.76
N LEU A 146 6.65 -14.80 -3.68
CA LEU A 146 7.83 -14.74 -4.56
C LEU A 146 8.70 -16.00 -4.44
N LEU A 147 8.80 -16.59 -3.25
CA LEU A 147 9.55 -17.84 -3.03
C LEU A 147 8.82 -19.06 -3.59
N ILE A 148 7.48 -19.09 -3.51
CA ILE A 148 6.67 -20.21 -4.00
C ILE A 148 6.58 -20.21 -5.53
N GLY A 149 6.61 -19.03 -6.17
CA GLY A 149 6.43 -18.88 -7.61
C GLY A 149 7.33 -19.77 -8.49
N PRO A 150 8.66 -19.84 -8.28
CA PRO A 150 9.54 -20.69 -9.07
C PRO A 150 9.23 -22.19 -8.93
N ALA A 151 8.76 -22.62 -7.75
CA ALA A 151 8.29 -24.00 -7.54
C ALA A 151 7.02 -24.29 -8.33
N CYS A 152 6.10 -23.33 -8.46
CA CYS A 152 4.94 -23.46 -9.35
C CYS A 152 5.35 -23.61 -10.82
N ASN A 153 6.38 -22.88 -11.28
CA ASN A 153 6.88 -23.01 -12.66
C ASN A 153 7.36 -24.43 -13.00
N LEU A 154 7.96 -25.15 -12.05
CA LEU A 154 8.36 -26.54 -12.25
C LEU A 154 7.17 -27.44 -12.61
N PHE A 155 6.03 -27.25 -11.93
CA PHE A 155 4.80 -27.98 -12.22
C PHE A 155 4.17 -27.52 -13.55
N LEU A 156 4.12 -26.20 -13.79
CA LEU A 156 3.51 -25.61 -14.98
C LEU A 156 4.21 -25.99 -16.29
N ARG A 157 5.50 -26.34 -16.23
CA ARG A 157 6.27 -26.86 -17.37
C ARG A 157 5.79 -28.24 -17.83
N LEU A 158 5.25 -29.05 -16.92
CA LEU A 158 4.75 -30.40 -17.21
C LEU A 158 3.35 -30.37 -17.86
N CYS A 159 2.65 -29.24 -17.76
CA CYS A 159 1.34 -29.03 -18.36
C CYS A 159 1.45 -28.75 -19.86
N ASN A 160 1.39 -29.79 -20.70
CA ASN A 160 1.20 -29.65 -22.15
C ASN A 160 -0.12 -30.32 -22.55
N PHE A 161 -1.16 -29.51 -22.78
CA PHE A 161 -2.47 -30.00 -23.20
C PHE A 161 -3.14 -29.02 -24.17
N HIS A 162 -4.03 -29.53 -25.00
CA HIS A 162 -4.80 -28.73 -25.94
C HIS A 162 -6.18 -28.43 -25.33
N LEU A 163 -6.47 -27.17 -25.05
CA LEU A 163 -7.79 -26.69 -24.61
C LEU A 163 -8.52 -26.15 -25.85
N GLY A 164 -9.14 -27.05 -26.62
CA GLY A 164 -9.84 -26.69 -27.85
C GLY A 164 -8.91 -25.98 -28.86
N PRO A 165 -9.24 -24.76 -29.36
CA PRO A 165 -8.39 -24.02 -30.30
C PRO A 165 -7.11 -23.44 -29.65
N PHE A 166 -7.00 -23.45 -28.31
CA PHE A 166 -5.86 -22.88 -27.60
C PHE A 166 -4.87 -23.96 -27.17
N VAL A 167 -3.61 -23.80 -27.55
CA VAL A 167 -2.53 -24.70 -27.16
C VAL A 167 -1.94 -24.24 -25.82
N VAL A 168 -2.12 -25.05 -24.78
CA VAL A 168 -1.48 -24.82 -23.48
C VAL A 168 -0.12 -25.49 -23.51
N ASN A 169 0.91 -24.65 -23.64
CA ASN A 169 2.31 -25.05 -23.59
C ASN A 169 2.95 -24.44 -22.35
N LYS A 170 4.19 -24.85 -22.04
CA LYS A 170 5.01 -24.26 -20.96
C LYS A 170 5.06 -22.72 -20.92
N PHE A 171 4.87 -22.03 -22.05
CA PHE A 171 4.92 -20.57 -22.14
C PHE A 171 3.58 -19.88 -21.83
N THR A 172 2.47 -20.54 -22.16
CA THR A 172 1.10 -20.02 -21.99
C THR A 172 0.46 -20.52 -20.70
N SER A 173 0.89 -21.68 -20.19
CA SER A 173 0.37 -22.28 -18.95
C SER A 173 0.47 -21.34 -17.73
N PRO A 174 1.51 -20.49 -17.56
CA PRO A 174 1.56 -19.57 -16.42
C PRO A 174 0.47 -18.50 -16.45
N GLY A 175 0.11 -17.99 -17.63
CA GLY A 175 -1.00 -17.04 -17.78
C GLY A 175 -2.35 -17.67 -17.42
N LEU A 176 -2.59 -18.91 -17.85
CA LEU A 176 -3.82 -19.63 -17.52
C LEU A 176 -3.90 -19.94 -16.01
N PHE A 177 -2.82 -20.43 -15.42
CA PHE A 177 -2.75 -20.72 -14.00
C PHE A 177 -3.03 -19.47 -13.17
N MET A 178 -2.36 -18.35 -13.48
CA MET A 178 -2.60 -17.09 -12.77
C MET A 178 -4.00 -16.57 -12.99
N CYS A 179 -4.56 -16.69 -14.20
CA CYS A 179 -5.96 -16.33 -14.47
C CYS A 179 -6.93 -17.09 -13.56
N LEU A 180 -6.75 -18.41 -13.40
CA LEU A 180 -7.56 -19.23 -12.50
C LEU A 180 -7.39 -18.84 -11.03
N VAL A 181 -6.16 -18.56 -10.60
CA VAL A 181 -5.89 -18.06 -9.24
C VAL A 181 -6.59 -16.74 -8.99
N TRP A 182 -6.57 -15.79 -9.94
CA TRP A 182 -7.24 -14.51 -9.80
C TRP A 182 -8.77 -14.62 -9.85
N ILE A 183 -9.34 -15.55 -10.62
CA ILE A 183 -10.77 -15.87 -10.59
C ILE A 183 -11.16 -16.44 -9.22
N LEU A 184 -10.37 -17.36 -8.67
CA LEU A 184 -10.60 -17.89 -7.32
C LEU A 184 -10.54 -16.77 -6.27
N LEU A 185 -9.54 -15.89 -6.36
CA LEU A 185 -9.43 -14.72 -5.47
C LEU A 185 -10.60 -13.77 -5.61
N GLN A 186 -11.15 -13.59 -6.81
CA GLN A 186 -12.35 -12.79 -7.03
C GLN A 186 -13.53 -13.33 -6.22
N ILE A 187 -13.73 -14.65 -6.23
CA ILE A 187 -14.77 -15.33 -5.44
C ILE A 187 -14.47 -15.21 -3.93
N ILE A 188 -13.22 -15.39 -3.53
CA ILE A 188 -12.80 -15.26 -2.11
C ILE A 188 -13.04 -13.82 -1.62
N VAL A 189 -12.68 -12.80 -2.39
CA VAL A 189 -12.94 -11.39 -2.05
C VAL A 189 -14.45 -11.16 -1.96
N MET A 190 -15.24 -11.72 -2.87
CA MET A 190 -16.69 -11.59 -2.83
C MET A 190 -17.29 -12.17 -1.53
N VAL A 191 -16.79 -13.30 -1.03
CA VAL A 191 -17.35 -14.02 0.13
C VAL A 191 -16.72 -13.61 1.48
N MET A 192 -15.41 -13.35 1.50
CA MET A 192 -14.62 -13.18 2.73
C MET A 192 -14.22 -11.75 3.02
N TYR A 193 -14.23 -10.85 2.02
CA TYR A 193 -13.91 -9.45 2.23
C TYR A 193 -15.15 -8.69 2.71
N TYR A 194 -15.07 -8.19 3.94
CA TYR A 194 -16.05 -7.30 4.52
C TYR A 194 -15.41 -5.93 4.73
N ASP A 195 -16.01 -4.89 4.13
CA ASP A 195 -15.67 -3.51 4.42
C ASP A 195 -16.09 -3.19 5.86
N ILE A 196 -15.11 -3.18 6.76
CA ILE A 196 -15.33 -2.74 8.14
C ILE A 196 -15.28 -1.22 8.11
N GLN A 197 -16.45 -0.58 8.14
CA GLN A 197 -16.52 0.87 8.29
C GLN A 197 -15.95 1.26 9.66
N PRO A 198 -15.13 2.32 9.74
CA PRO A 198 -14.78 2.87 11.04
C PRO A 198 -16.09 3.27 11.76
N PRO A 199 -16.19 3.06 13.08
CA PRO A 199 -17.38 3.48 13.82
C PRO A 199 -17.65 4.96 13.55
N THR A 200 -18.85 5.26 13.09
CA THR A 200 -19.32 6.61 12.83
C THR A 200 -19.11 7.44 14.10
N HIS A 201 -18.40 8.55 14.01
CA HIS A 201 -18.24 9.53 15.10
C HIS A 201 -19.56 10.29 15.40
N THR A 202 -20.71 9.61 15.37
CA THR A 202 -22.03 10.20 15.69
C THR A 202 -22.33 10.17 17.20
N ALA A 203 -21.33 9.95 18.04
CA ALA A 203 -21.47 9.88 19.51
C ALA A 203 -20.48 10.80 20.26
N ARG A 204 -19.94 11.84 19.62
CA ARG A 204 -19.16 12.88 20.32
C ARG A 204 -19.92 14.18 20.60
N SER A 205 -21.16 14.32 20.12
CA SER A 205 -22.02 15.45 20.51
C SER A 205 -22.67 15.28 21.88
N VAL A 206 -22.63 14.09 22.49
CA VAL A 206 -23.19 13.86 23.84
C VAL A 206 -22.12 14.00 24.93
N SER A 207 -20.84 13.78 24.63
CA SER A 207 -19.77 13.91 25.63
C SER A 207 -19.29 15.35 25.84
N ALA A 208 -19.49 16.26 24.87
CA ALA A 208 -19.11 17.67 25.03
C ALA A 208 -20.00 18.38 26.07
N VAL A 209 -21.25 17.97 26.23
CA VAL A 209 -22.19 18.55 27.22
C VAL A 209 -21.88 18.11 28.66
N GLN A 210 -21.12 17.03 28.85
CA GLN A 210 -20.84 16.49 30.19
C GLN A 210 -19.55 17.04 30.82
N TRP A 211 -18.61 17.55 30.02
CA TRP A 211 -17.35 18.14 30.53
C TRP A 211 -17.52 19.59 31.00
N ASP A 212 -18.45 20.35 30.43
CA ASP A 212 -18.73 21.74 30.84
C ASP A 212 -19.42 21.86 32.22
N ALA A 213 -19.94 20.75 32.77
CA ALA A 213 -20.66 20.77 34.06
C ALA A 213 -19.80 20.37 35.27
N LEU A 214 -18.53 20.01 35.08
CA LEU A 214 -17.66 19.53 36.17
C LEU A 214 -16.42 20.41 36.43
N GLU A 215 -16.19 21.46 35.64
CA GLU A 215 -15.04 22.36 35.83
C GLU A 215 -15.32 23.56 36.76
N ASP A 216 -16.57 23.75 37.23
CA ASP A 216 -16.95 24.92 38.05
C ASP A 216 -16.83 24.71 39.58
N GLU A 217 -16.28 23.59 40.04
CA GLU A 217 -16.20 23.24 41.47
C GLU A 217 -14.81 22.74 41.91
N GLN A 218 -13.75 23.53 41.66
CA GLN A 218 -12.47 23.26 42.31
C GLN A 218 -11.75 24.53 42.82
N LYS A 219 -12.08 24.87 44.07
CA LYS A 219 -11.34 25.78 44.97
C LYS A 219 -9.85 25.40 45.09
N PRO A 220 -8.93 26.38 45.15
CA PRO A 220 -7.53 26.10 45.47
C PRO A 220 -7.33 25.99 46.99
N LEU A 221 -6.76 24.87 47.43
CA LEU A 221 -6.26 24.64 48.79
C LEU A 221 -4.73 24.69 48.76
N ILE A 222 -4.13 25.81 49.18
CA ILE A 222 -2.80 25.80 49.82
C ILE A 222 -2.86 26.77 50.99
N GLY A 223 -2.73 26.23 52.20
CA GLY A 223 -2.53 27.00 53.41
C GLY A 223 -1.06 27.39 53.57
N HIS A 224 -0.83 28.64 53.91
CA HIS A 224 0.38 29.06 54.62
C HIS A 224 -0.06 29.88 55.82
N GLU A 225 0.36 29.44 57.01
CA GLU A 225 0.10 30.08 58.30
C GLU A 225 0.68 31.49 58.36
N GLY A 226 -0.04 32.42 59.00
CA GLY A 226 0.49 33.75 59.33
C GLY A 226 -0.53 34.84 59.66
N ARG A 227 -1.19 34.72 60.82
CA ARG A 227 -1.41 35.82 61.80
C ARG A 227 -1.97 37.20 61.36
N GLN A 228 -3.19 37.48 61.84
CA GLN A 228 -3.73 38.76 62.37
C GLN A 228 -4.00 39.98 61.45
N GLY A 229 -5.29 40.33 61.33
CA GLY A 229 -5.81 41.65 61.76
C GLY A 229 -6.23 42.69 60.70
N ALA A 230 -7.46 43.22 60.87
CA ALA A 230 -8.00 44.53 60.44
C ALA A 230 -8.21 44.77 58.91
N ALA A 231 -9.44 44.93 58.40
CA ALA A 231 -10.40 46.05 58.51
C ALA A 231 -10.33 47.05 57.33
N THR A 232 -11.52 47.26 56.73
CA THR A 232 -12.08 48.51 56.16
C THR A 232 -11.57 49.14 54.85
N GLU A 233 -12.58 49.51 54.03
CA GLU A 233 -12.66 50.62 53.04
C GLU A 233 -11.88 50.46 51.71
N GLY A 234 -12.35 50.85 50.53
CA GLY A 234 -13.56 51.54 50.08
C GLY A 234 -13.29 52.15 48.68
N SER A 235 -14.36 52.41 47.91
CA SER A 235 -14.43 53.37 46.77
C SER A 235 -13.78 52.96 45.43
N CYS A 236 -14.20 53.36 44.21
CA CYS A 236 -15.45 53.75 43.54
C CYS A 236 -15.05 54.18 42.09
N TYR A 237 -15.93 53.96 41.08
CA TYR A 237 -15.93 54.55 39.71
C TYR A 237 -14.68 54.29 38.82
N GLY A 238 -14.73 54.18 37.48
CA GLY A 238 -15.73 54.45 36.46
C GLY A 238 -15.01 54.87 35.15
N SER A 239 -15.18 54.06 34.09
CA SER A 239 -15.31 54.44 32.66
C SER A 239 -14.16 55.07 31.83
N THR A 240 -14.01 54.47 30.63
CA THR A 240 -13.86 55.07 29.25
C THR A 240 -12.48 55.19 28.56
N LEU A 241 -12.34 54.39 27.48
CA LEU A 241 -11.76 54.57 26.12
C LEU A 241 -10.65 55.61 25.84
N VAL A 242 -9.62 55.19 25.07
CA VAL A 242 -9.25 55.68 23.70
C VAL A 242 -7.78 55.31 23.33
N GLY A 243 -7.58 54.61 22.19
CA GLY A 243 -6.57 54.88 21.13
C GLY A 243 -5.07 54.52 21.31
N PRO A 244 -4.33 54.08 20.25
CA PRO A 244 -3.03 53.37 20.33
C PRO A 244 -1.79 54.29 20.09
N PRO A 245 -0.54 53.81 20.33
CA PRO A 245 0.29 53.22 19.25
C PRO A 245 1.25 52.06 19.67
N GLN A 246 1.59 51.19 18.71
CA GLN A 246 2.71 50.18 18.74
C GLN A 246 4.11 50.86 18.73
N PRO A 247 5.28 50.18 18.82
CA PRO A 247 5.61 48.73 18.89
C PRO A 247 6.71 48.33 19.92
N SER A 248 6.92 47.03 20.21
CA SER A 248 8.26 46.37 20.24
C SER A 248 8.26 44.93 20.76
N LEU A 249 8.97 44.08 20.01
CA LEU A 249 9.83 42.94 20.39
C LEU A 249 9.35 41.86 21.38
N GLY A 250 9.41 40.60 20.95
CA GLY A 250 9.65 39.47 21.85
C GLY A 250 8.99 38.16 21.44
N ASP A 251 9.64 37.46 20.53
CA ASP A 251 9.79 35.99 20.45
C ASP A 251 8.97 35.13 21.44
N GLU A 252 7.98 34.37 20.96
CA GLU A 252 7.66 33.06 21.52
C GLU A 252 6.91 32.17 20.50
N CYS A 253 7.61 31.14 20.03
CA CYS A 253 7.08 30.05 19.21
C CYS A 253 5.93 29.33 19.92
N ARG A 254 4.69 29.54 19.48
CA ARG A 254 3.54 28.74 19.93
C ARG A 254 3.43 27.46 19.11
N TYR A 255 3.91 26.36 19.69
CA TYR A 255 3.62 25.00 19.22
C TYR A 255 2.13 24.71 19.46
N VAL A 256 1.37 24.49 18.39
CA VAL A 256 -0.05 24.08 18.45
C VAL A 256 -0.15 22.60 18.05
N PRO A 257 -0.51 21.68 18.96
CA PRO A 257 -0.82 20.32 18.60
C PRO A 257 -2.27 20.27 18.10
N ASN A 258 -2.46 19.68 16.92
CA ASN A 258 -3.74 19.42 16.25
C ASN A 258 -4.46 20.66 15.68
N GLY A 259 -4.13 20.99 14.43
CA GLY A 259 -5.00 21.79 13.59
C GLY A 259 -6.18 20.96 13.10
N HIS A 260 -7.39 21.33 13.50
CA HIS A 260 -8.61 21.36 12.68
C HIS A 260 -9.73 22.04 13.47
N LEU A 261 -10.29 23.11 12.89
CA LEU A 261 -11.70 23.56 12.90
C LEU A 261 -11.85 25.07 13.12
N ALA A 262 -11.98 25.78 11.99
CA ALA A 262 -12.65 27.06 11.71
C ALA A 262 -12.02 27.48 10.36
N ASP A 263 -12.69 27.47 9.21
CA ASP A 263 -14.00 28.07 8.93
C ASP A 263 -14.72 27.29 7.81
N GLU A 264 -15.98 26.91 8.05
CA GLU A 264 -16.98 26.78 6.99
C GLU A 264 -17.81 28.07 6.99
N GLU A 265 -17.49 29.02 6.12
CA GLU A 265 -18.49 29.85 5.43
C GLU A 265 -17.83 30.76 4.39
N SER A 266 -17.95 30.41 3.11
CA SER A 266 -18.36 31.35 2.05
C SER A 266 -18.43 30.63 0.69
N ALA A 267 -19.59 30.77 0.07
CA ALA A 267 -19.89 30.30 -1.26
C ALA A 267 -19.17 31.14 -2.33
N GLY A 268 -18.77 30.49 -3.43
CA GLY A 268 -18.50 31.14 -4.71
C GLY A 268 -17.04 31.17 -5.15
N GLU A 269 -16.83 30.66 -6.37
CA GLU A 269 -15.77 31.03 -7.33
C GLU A 269 -14.38 30.38 -7.25
N ASP A 270 -13.98 29.94 -8.45
CA ASP A 270 -12.66 29.54 -8.95
C ASP A 270 -11.95 28.31 -8.37
N LYS A 271 -12.23 27.17 -9.01
CA LYS A 271 -11.33 26.00 -9.01
C LYS A 271 -10.05 26.31 -9.81
N ASN A 272 -9.18 27.12 -9.22
CA ASN A 272 -7.83 27.32 -9.74
C ASN A 272 -6.98 26.07 -9.45
N PRO A 273 -6.41 25.37 -10.47
CA PRO A 273 -5.61 24.15 -10.27
C PRO A 273 -4.32 24.38 -9.46
N PHE A 274 -3.95 25.65 -9.22
CA PHE A 274 -2.76 26.03 -8.47
C PHE A 274 -2.87 25.86 -6.95
N HIS A 275 -4.09 25.87 -6.37
CA HIS A 275 -4.24 25.58 -4.93
C HIS A 275 -3.98 24.09 -4.62
N GLN A 276 -4.29 23.21 -5.59
CA GLN A 276 -4.04 21.77 -5.50
C GLN A 276 -2.53 21.44 -5.43
N PHE A 277 -1.68 22.25 -6.08
CA PHE A 277 -0.22 22.14 -5.97
C PHE A 277 0.34 22.64 -4.62
N SER A 278 -0.31 23.62 -3.98
CA SER A 278 0.08 24.08 -2.64
C SER A 278 -0.09 22.96 -1.60
N SER A 279 -1.22 22.25 -1.64
CA SER A 279 -1.45 21.08 -0.79
C SER A 279 -0.47 19.93 -1.07
N VAL A 280 -0.08 19.71 -2.33
CA VAL A 280 0.95 18.70 -2.67
C VAL A 280 2.30 19.05 -2.02
N LYS A 281 2.65 20.34 -1.91
CA LYS A 281 3.86 20.83 -1.25
C LYS A 281 3.85 20.56 0.26
N GLU A 282 2.68 20.61 0.88
CA GLU A 282 2.46 20.27 2.30
C GLU A 282 2.66 18.77 2.58
N TYR A 283 2.34 17.90 1.62
CA TYR A 283 2.57 16.46 1.71
C TYR A 283 4.00 16.02 1.37
N LEU A 284 4.75 16.80 0.59
CA LEU A 284 6.14 16.53 0.20
C LEU A 284 7.13 17.12 1.22
N ARG A 285 7.05 16.66 2.48
CA ARG A 285 8.14 16.91 3.44
C ARG A 285 9.45 16.31 2.92
N GLU A 286 10.58 16.96 3.23
CA GLU A 286 11.91 16.51 2.83
C GLU A 286 12.17 15.05 3.19
N GLU A 287 11.76 14.63 4.39
CA GLU A 287 11.81 13.24 4.84
C GLU A 287 11.08 12.27 3.90
N VAL A 288 9.91 12.66 3.38
CA VAL A 288 9.11 11.84 2.46
C VAL A 288 9.79 11.75 1.11
N VAL A 289 10.39 12.84 0.63
CA VAL A 289 11.16 12.86 -0.63
C VAL A 289 12.38 11.96 -0.54
N VAL A 290 13.10 12.00 0.58
CA VAL A 290 14.25 11.11 0.84
C VAL A 290 13.80 9.65 0.87
N LEU A 291 12.72 9.33 1.58
CA LEU A 291 12.16 7.96 1.63
C LEU A 291 11.69 7.46 0.26
N LEU A 292 10.99 8.29 -0.52
CA LEU A 292 10.56 7.95 -1.87
C LEU A 292 11.75 7.72 -2.80
N THR A 293 12.79 8.56 -2.70
CA THR A 293 14.01 8.43 -3.50
C THR A 293 14.77 7.16 -3.14
N ALA A 294 14.93 6.88 -1.84
CA ALA A 294 15.56 5.64 -1.38
C ALA A 294 14.77 4.41 -1.87
N GLN A 295 13.44 4.42 -1.72
CA GLN A 295 12.58 3.33 -2.19
C GLN A 295 12.68 3.14 -3.71
N PHE A 296 12.71 4.23 -4.48
CA PHE A 296 12.92 4.18 -5.92
C PHE A 296 14.26 3.54 -6.28
N ILE A 297 15.36 3.99 -5.65
CA ILE A 297 16.70 3.44 -5.89
C ILE A 297 16.74 1.95 -5.55
N THR A 298 16.17 1.55 -4.41
CA THR A 298 16.11 0.14 -4.01
C THR A 298 15.32 -0.70 -5.00
N LEU A 299 14.12 -0.27 -5.40
CA LEU A 299 13.28 -0.99 -6.36
C LEU A 299 13.92 -1.04 -7.75
N PHE A 300 14.56 0.05 -8.19
CA PHE A 300 15.26 0.13 -9.46
C PHE A 300 16.43 -0.85 -9.50
N ASN A 301 17.30 -0.82 -8.48
CA ASN A 301 18.44 -1.73 -8.38
C ASN A 301 18.00 -3.20 -8.28
N GLN A 302 16.95 -3.48 -7.51
CA GLN A 302 16.36 -4.81 -7.41
C GLN A 302 15.87 -5.30 -8.78
N THR A 303 15.05 -4.50 -9.47
CA THR A 303 14.47 -4.88 -10.77
C THR A 303 15.56 -5.02 -11.83
N ALA A 304 16.54 -4.12 -11.86
CA ALA A 304 17.69 -4.22 -12.76
C ALA A 304 18.48 -5.50 -12.53
N LEU A 305 18.78 -5.86 -11.27
CA LEU A 305 19.47 -7.10 -10.95
C LEU A 305 18.65 -8.32 -11.38
N GLU A 306 17.36 -8.38 -11.02
CA GLU A 306 16.47 -9.50 -11.36
C GLU A 306 16.38 -9.73 -12.88
N THR A 307 16.24 -8.65 -13.65
CA THR A 307 16.11 -8.70 -15.11
C THR A 307 17.40 -9.01 -15.85
N MET A 308 18.56 -8.65 -15.30
CA MET A 308 19.86 -8.98 -15.89
C MET A 308 20.31 -10.40 -15.54
N VAL A 309 19.97 -10.91 -14.35
CA VAL A 309 20.43 -12.23 -13.89
C VAL A 309 19.94 -13.35 -14.82
N THR A 310 18.66 -13.37 -15.21
CA THR A 310 18.10 -14.41 -16.11
C THR A 310 18.82 -14.50 -17.47
N PRO A 311 19.02 -13.40 -18.24
CA PRO A 311 19.74 -13.46 -19.51
C PRO A 311 21.24 -13.73 -19.34
N ILE A 312 21.89 -13.23 -18.29
CA ILE A 312 23.31 -13.49 -18.02
C ILE A 312 23.54 -14.97 -17.74
N THR A 313 22.75 -15.57 -16.85
CA THR A 313 22.85 -16.99 -16.51
C THR A 313 22.57 -17.88 -17.72
N GLN A 314 21.62 -17.51 -18.56
CA GLN A 314 21.40 -18.23 -19.82
C GLN A 314 22.58 -18.11 -20.79
N LYS A 315 23.20 -16.93 -20.90
CA LYS A 315 24.33 -16.69 -21.82
C LYS A 315 25.64 -17.35 -21.37
N TYR A 316 25.95 -17.30 -20.07
CA TYR A 316 27.25 -17.72 -19.54
C TYR A 316 27.23 -19.10 -18.89
N LEU A 317 26.11 -19.53 -18.32
CA LEU A 317 25.97 -20.83 -17.65
C LEU A 317 25.15 -21.84 -18.47
N ASN A 318 24.61 -21.44 -19.63
CA ASN A 318 23.65 -22.23 -20.42
C ASN A 318 22.42 -22.69 -19.61
N PHE A 319 22.06 -21.94 -18.58
CA PHE A 319 20.92 -22.25 -17.75
C PHE A 319 19.61 -22.01 -18.52
N GLY A 320 18.73 -23.01 -18.49
CA GLY A 320 17.37 -22.89 -18.99
C GLY A 320 16.43 -22.27 -17.95
N GLU A 321 15.14 -22.30 -18.27
CA GLU A 321 14.07 -21.79 -17.40
C GLU A 321 14.05 -22.47 -16.02
N LEU A 322 14.40 -23.75 -15.96
CA LEU A 322 14.35 -24.56 -14.74
C LEU A 322 15.55 -24.28 -13.84
N GLU A 323 16.74 -24.22 -14.41
CA GLU A 323 17.97 -23.90 -13.70
C GLU A 323 17.90 -22.49 -13.11
N ASN A 324 17.35 -21.53 -13.87
CA ASN A 324 17.10 -20.18 -13.38
C ASN A 324 16.07 -20.16 -12.23
N SER A 325 14.97 -20.89 -12.37
CA SER A 325 13.94 -20.98 -11.32
C SER A 325 14.49 -21.61 -10.03
N ILE A 326 15.31 -22.67 -10.15
CA ILE A 326 15.96 -23.32 -8.99
C ILE A 326 16.97 -22.38 -8.34
N MET A 327 17.78 -21.66 -9.13
CA MET A 327 18.73 -20.69 -8.61
C MET A 327 18.03 -19.59 -7.79
N TYR A 328 16.94 -19.01 -8.31
CA TYR A 328 16.16 -18.01 -7.55
C TYR A 328 15.57 -18.61 -6.27
N PHE A 329 15.09 -19.86 -6.31
CA PHE A 329 14.56 -20.54 -5.13
C PHE A 329 15.64 -20.77 -4.06
N LEU A 330 16.79 -21.34 -4.43
CA LEU A 330 17.89 -21.63 -3.50
C LEU A 330 18.46 -20.35 -2.89
N CYS A 331 18.69 -19.32 -3.71
CA CYS A 331 19.13 -18.01 -3.22
C CYS A 331 18.12 -17.41 -2.24
N GLY A 332 16.81 -17.56 -2.52
CA GLY A 332 15.74 -17.13 -1.61
C GLY A 332 15.71 -17.90 -0.28
N VAL A 333 16.04 -19.20 -0.27
CA VAL A 333 16.13 -20.01 0.95
C VAL A 333 17.37 -19.65 1.77
N GLU A 334 18.54 -19.54 1.13
CA GLU A 334 19.82 -19.23 1.80
C GLU A 334 19.80 -17.88 2.52
N VAL A 335 19.19 -16.85 1.91
CA VAL A 335 19.05 -15.53 2.54
C VAL A 335 18.22 -15.61 3.82
N ARG A 336 17.23 -16.51 3.90
CA ARG A 336 16.43 -16.69 5.11
C ARG A 336 17.18 -17.49 6.17
N VAL A 337 17.92 -18.53 5.78
CA VAL A 337 18.75 -19.32 6.71
C VAL A 337 19.80 -18.45 7.36
N LYS A 338 20.59 -17.71 6.57
CA LYS A 338 21.62 -16.80 7.10
C LYS A 338 21.04 -15.74 8.03
N ARG A 339 19.87 -15.18 7.71
CA ARG A 339 19.21 -14.18 8.56
C ARG A 339 18.64 -14.77 9.85
N GLY A 340 18.24 -16.04 9.84
CA GLY A 340 17.90 -16.79 11.06
C GLY A 340 19.11 -16.95 11.97
N ASP A 341 20.27 -17.28 11.39
CA ASP A 341 21.51 -17.46 12.14
C ASP A 341 22.01 -16.13 12.76
N THR A 342 21.96 -15.02 12.01
CA THR A 342 22.38 -13.69 12.52
C THR A 342 21.49 -13.16 13.64
N VAL A 343 20.18 -13.43 13.61
CA VAL A 343 19.25 -13.03 14.68
C VAL A 343 19.46 -13.88 15.94
N THR A 344 19.89 -15.13 15.78
CA THR A 344 20.21 -16.01 16.90
C THR A 344 21.52 -15.59 17.58
N GLU A 345 22.51 -15.10 16.82
CA GLU A 345 23.75 -14.53 17.39
C GLU A 345 23.54 -13.17 18.08
N GLN A 346 22.63 -12.32 17.60
CA GLN A 346 22.37 -11.00 18.22
C GLN A 346 21.41 -11.04 19.43
N GLY A 347 20.77 -12.18 19.69
CA GLY A 347 19.94 -12.42 20.88
C GLY A 347 20.68 -13.05 22.06
N VAL A 348 21.99 -13.31 21.91
CA VAL A 348 22.88 -13.86 22.94
C VAL A 348 24.08 -12.92 23.10
N CYS A 349 23.83 -11.67 23.51
CA CYS A 349 24.83 -10.76 24.06
C CYS A 349 24.15 -9.79 25.03
#